data_AF-A0A0N4VZN3-F1
#
_entry.id   AF-A0A0N4VZN3-F1
#
_cell.length_a   1.000
_cell.length_b   1.000
_cell.length_c   1.000
_cell.angle_alpha   90.00
_cell.angle_beta   90.00
_cell.angle_gamma   90.00
#
_symmetry.space_group_name_H-M   'P 1'
#
loop_
_entity.id
_entity.type
_entity.pdbx_description
1 polymer ?
#
loop_
_entity_poly.entity_id
_entity_poly.type
_entity_poly.pdbx_seq_one_letter_code
_entity_poly.pdbx_strand_id
1 'polypeptide(L)'
;MGIPNLLPFVKNACRQGNVAEFSGCSVAVDVSCLLHRGLFGCAESIAQGKKTNFYIYYVEKHIKALLNIGCHVIMVFDGRPLPAKKDTNNGRRQRREDNVKAGELLLAEGKVNEAMDKFKRATSITTEVVESTIEV
;
A
#
# COMPACT_ATOMS: atom_id res chain seq x y z
N MET A 1 -9.75 -6.46 -1.59
CA MET A 1 -9.60 -5.28 -2.47
C MET A 1 -10.82 -5.24 -3.36
N GLY A 2 -11.54 -4.10 -3.37
CA GLY A 2 -12.56 -3.75 -4.36
C GLY A 2 -13.60 -4.79 -4.80
N ILE A 3 -14.12 -4.57 -6.01
CA ILE A 3 -15.04 -5.47 -6.71
C ILE A 3 -14.20 -6.44 -7.56
N PRO A 4 -14.27 -7.76 -7.31
CA PRO A 4 -13.52 -8.75 -8.08
C PRO A 4 -13.84 -8.67 -9.57
N ASN A 5 -12.83 -8.81 -10.43
CA ASN A 5 -12.95 -8.87 -11.90
C ASN A 5 -13.60 -7.65 -12.59
N LEU A 6 -13.73 -6.51 -11.90
CA LEU A 6 -14.32 -5.31 -12.49
C LEU A 6 -13.52 -4.78 -13.68
N LEU A 7 -12.19 -4.66 -13.56
CA LEU A 7 -11.32 -4.12 -14.62
C LEU A 7 -11.43 -4.91 -15.94
N PRO A 8 -11.31 -6.25 -15.96
CA PRO A 8 -11.59 -7.04 -17.16
C PRO A 8 -13.00 -6.83 -17.71
N PHE A 9 -14.00 -6.73 -16.83
CA PHE A 9 -15.40 -6.55 -17.23
C PHE A 9 -15.65 -5.22 -17.94
N VAL A 10 -15.03 -4.13 -17.48
CA VAL A 10 -15.20 -2.78 -18.08
C VAL A 10 -14.13 -2.43 -19.12
N LYS A 11 -13.36 -3.40 -19.62
CA LYS A 11 -12.22 -3.17 -20.53
C LYS A 11 -12.58 -2.30 -21.74
N ASN A 12 -13.78 -2.47 -22.30
CA ASN A 12 -14.24 -1.70 -23.47
C ASN A 12 -14.50 -0.21 -23.16
N ALA A 13 -14.66 0.14 -21.88
CA ALA A 13 -14.75 1.53 -21.42
C ALA A 13 -13.38 2.09 -20.99
N CYS A 14 -12.32 1.28 -20.99
CA CYS A 14 -10.97 1.71 -20.67
C CYS A 14 -10.21 2.14 -21.92
N ARG A 15 -9.35 3.15 -21.76
CA ARG A 15 -8.33 3.50 -22.75
C ARG A 15 -6.96 3.55 -22.08
N GLN A 16 -5.91 3.30 -22.86
CA GLN A 16 -4.57 3.67 -22.44
C GLN A 16 -4.45 5.20 -22.45
N GLY A 17 -3.79 5.75 -21.44
CA GLY A 17 -3.60 7.19 -21.31
C GLY A 17 -2.27 7.51 -20.66
N ASN A 18 -1.82 8.75 -20.82
CA ASN A 18 -0.64 9.29 -20.15
C ASN A 18 -1.09 10.23 -19.04
N VAL A 19 -0.39 10.19 -17.90
CA VAL A 19 -0.68 11.08 -16.77
C VAL A 19 -0.52 12.57 -17.12
N ALA A 20 0.30 12.90 -18.12
CA ALA A 20 0.47 14.26 -18.63
C ALA A 20 -0.82 14.89 -19.18
N GLU A 21 -1.82 14.08 -19.53
CA GLU A 21 -3.15 14.55 -19.93
C GLU A 21 -3.87 15.33 -18.81
N PHE A 22 -3.45 15.17 -17.56
CA PHE A 22 -4.00 15.88 -16.40
C PHE A 22 -3.18 17.12 -16.00
N SER A 23 -2.27 17.60 -16.84
CA SER A 23 -1.52 18.83 -16.59
C SER A 23 -2.47 20.00 -16.31
N GLY A 24 -2.18 20.78 -15.26
CA GLY A 24 -3.02 21.89 -14.81
C GLY A 24 -4.32 21.47 -14.08
N CYS A 25 -4.62 20.18 -13.97
CA CYS A 25 -5.78 19.68 -13.24
C CYS A 25 -5.46 19.41 -11.76
N SER A 26 -6.52 19.33 -10.94
CA SER A 26 -6.43 18.80 -9.58
C SER A 26 -6.61 17.27 -9.58
N VAL A 27 -5.72 16.54 -8.93
CA VAL A 27 -5.75 15.07 -8.86
C VAL A 27 -5.75 14.62 -7.39
N ALA A 28 -6.76 13.83 -7.02
CA ALA A 28 -6.80 13.16 -5.73
C ALA A 28 -6.11 11.80 -5.83
N VAL A 29 -5.15 11.54 -4.94
CA VAL A 29 -4.38 10.30 -4.89
C VAL A 29 -4.80 9.51 -3.65
N ASP A 30 -5.26 8.27 -3.85
CA ASP A 30 -5.41 7.29 -2.78
C ASP A 30 -3.99 6.86 -2.32
N VAL A 31 -3.53 7.43 -1.21
CA VAL A 31 -2.18 7.22 -0.69
C VAL A 31 -2.05 5.84 -0.04
N SER A 32 -3.14 5.27 0.50
CA SER A 32 -3.14 3.92 1.08
C SER A 32 -2.64 2.88 0.09
N CYS A 33 -3.01 3.02 -1.19
CA CYS A 33 -2.51 2.13 -2.25
C CYS A 33 -0.99 2.22 -2.45
N LEU A 34 -0.42 3.42 -2.42
CA LEU A 34 1.01 3.65 -2.57
C LEU A 34 1.80 3.20 -1.34
N LEU A 35 1.30 3.49 -0.14
CA LEU A 35 1.90 3.05 1.12
C LEU A 35 1.96 1.53 1.21
N HIS A 36 0.88 0.83 0.84
CA HIS A 36 0.91 -0.63 0.83
C HIS A 36 2.02 -1.18 -0.08
N ARG A 37 2.25 -0.57 -1.25
CA ARG A 37 3.32 -0.99 -2.16
C ARG A 37 4.70 -0.63 -1.62
N GLY A 38 4.85 0.56 -1.03
CA GLY A 38 6.09 0.99 -0.37
C GLY A 38 6.47 0.05 0.78
N LEU A 39 5.54 -0.22 1.69
CA LEU A 39 5.76 -1.12 2.82
C LEU A 39 6.04 -2.56 2.37
N PHE A 40 5.39 -3.05 1.31
CA PHE A 40 5.71 -4.37 0.75
C PHE A 40 7.18 -4.43 0.25
N GLY A 41 7.68 -3.34 -0.33
CA GLY A 41 9.06 -3.22 -0.80
C GLY A 41 10.11 -3.16 0.32
N CYS A 42 9.74 -2.70 1.51
CA CYS A 42 10.62 -2.65 2.68
C CYS A 42 10.20 -3.61 3.82
N ALA A 43 9.36 -4.59 3.52
CA ALA A 43 8.80 -5.48 4.53
C ALA A 43 9.87 -6.28 5.29
N GLU A 44 10.98 -6.62 4.63
CA GLU A 44 12.12 -7.29 5.27
C GLU A 44 12.77 -6.39 6.33
N SER A 45 13.07 -5.14 6.00
CA SER A 45 13.62 -4.17 6.95
C SER A 45 12.68 -3.96 8.14
N ILE A 46 11.38 -3.85 7.88
CA ILE A 46 10.35 -3.70 8.92
C ILE A 46 10.30 -4.97 9.81
N ALA A 47 10.31 -6.16 9.23
CA ALA A 47 10.29 -7.42 9.97
C ALA A 47 11.53 -7.60 10.85
N GLN A 48 12.68 -7.06 10.44
CA GLN A 48 13.93 -7.04 11.22
C GLN A 48 13.98 -5.92 12.26
N GLY A 49 12.91 -5.12 12.43
CA GLY A 49 12.86 -3.99 13.35
C GLY A 49 13.74 -2.80 12.92
N LYS A 50 14.21 -2.78 11.67
CA LYS A 50 15.02 -1.68 11.14
C LYS A 50 14.11 -0.52 10.74
N LYS A 51 14.44 0.69 11.21
CA LYS A 51 13.79 1.91 10.75
C LYS A 51 14.02 2.07 9.24
N THR A 52 12.96 2.44 8.51
CA THR A 52 13.02 2.66 7.06
C THR A 52 12.08 3.79 6.64
N ASN A 53 12.55 4.64 5.74
CA ASN A 53 11.75 5.71 5.13
C ASN A 53 11.38 5.35 3.68
N PHE A 54 11.59 4.10 3.26
CA PHE A 54 11.38 3.69 1.88
C PHE A 54 9.93 3.88 1.42
N TYR A 55 8.94 3.64 2.29
CA TYR A 55 7.55 3.83 1.96
C TYR A 55 7.21 5.32 1.72
N ILE A 56 7.84 6.24 2.45
CA ILE A 56 7.70 7.69 2.27
C ILE A 56 8.27 8.08 0.90
N TYR A 57 9.52 7.67 0.62
CA TYR A 57 10.15 7.91 -0.68
C TYR A 57 9.32 7.33 -1.84
N TYR A 58 8.72 6.16 -1.64
CA TYR A 58 7.85 5.55 -2.64
C TYR A 58 6.63 6.42 -2.94
N VAL A 59 5.97 6.97 -1.91
CA VAL A 59 4.86 7.92 -2.09
C VAL A 59 5.37 9.20 -2.77
N GLU A 60 6.40 9.82 -2.23
CA GLU A 60 6.99 11.08 -2.70
C GLU A 60 7.37 11.01 -4.19
N LYS A 61 7.96 9.90 -4.63
CA LYS A 61 8.30 9.66 -6.04
C LYS A 61 7.09 9.82 -6.97
N HIS A 62 5.93 9.30 -6.58
CA HIS A 62 4.71 9.37 -7.41
C HIS A 62 4.07 10.75 -7.34
N ILE A 63 4.10 11.38 -6.17
CA ILE A 63 3.60 12.75 -6.00
C ILE A 63 4.43 13.74 -6.81
N LYS A 64 5.77 13.65 -6.76
CA LYS A 64 6.68 14.47 -7.57
C LYS A 64 6.43 14.30 -9.07
N ALA A 65 6.13 13.09 -9.54
CA ALA A 65 5.80 12.88 -10.95
C ALA A 65 4.56 13.68 -11.38
N LEU A 66 3.53 13.75 -10.52
CA LEU A 66 2.31 14.54 -10.77
C LEU A 66 2.56 16.05 -10.65
N LEU A 67 3.35 16.48 -9.65
CA LEU A 67 3.71 17.89 -9.50
C LEU A 67 4.55 18.39 -10.69
N ASN A 68 5.49 17.57 -11.18
CA ASN A 68 6.37 17.93 -12.31
C ASN A 68 5.62 18.13 -13.63
N ILE A 69 4.45 17.51 -13.80
CA ILE A 69 3.58 17.74 -14.97
C ILE A 69 2.59 18.90 -14.73
N GLY A 70 2.68 19.59 -13.59
CA GLY A 70 1.86 20.75 -13.26
C GLY A 70 0.48 20.41 -12.70
N CYS A 71 0.28 19.22 -12.11
CA CYS A 71 -0.96 18.93 -11.39
C CYS A 71 -0.97 19.60 -10.00
N HIS A 72 -2.16 20.00 -9.54
CA HIS A 72 -2.41 20.25 -8.13
C HIS A 72 -2.78 18.92 -7.45
N VAL A 73 -1.98 18.44 -6.51
CA VAL A 73 -2.11 17.08 -5.96
C VAL A 73 -2.74 17.11 -4.57
N ILE A 74 -3.80 16.33 -4.38
CA ILE A 74 -4.49 16.15 -3.10
C ILE A 74 -4.23 14.71 -2.62
N MET A 75 -3.49 14.58 -1.51
CA MET A 75 -3.20 13.29 -0.89
C MET A 75 -4.36 12.88 0.01
N VAL A 76 -4.99 11.75 -0.29
CA VAL A 76 -6.14 11.22 0.47
C VAL A 76 -5.71 10.00 1.28
N PHE A 77 -5.98 10.07 2.58
CA PHE A 77 -5.70 8.99 3.54
C PHE A 77 -7.01 8.44 4.10
N ASP A 78 -7.03 7.13 4.38
CA ASP A 78 -8.18 6.50 5.03
C ASP A 78 -8.34 7.01 6.47
N GLY A 79 -9.59 7.23 6.85
CA GLY A 79 -9.98 7.54 8.23
C GLY A 79 -10.35 6.30 9.04
N ARG A 80 -11.36 6.45 9.90
CA ARG A 80 -11.82 5.33 10.75
C ARG A 80 -12.43 4.19 9.92
N PRO A 81 -12.27 2.93 10.37
CA PRO A 81 -12.92 1.79 9.75
C PRO A 81 -14.45 1.95 9.74
N LEU A 82 -15.07 1.66 8.60
CA LEU A 82 -16.52 1.70 8.45
C LEU A 82 -17.17 0.40 8.99
N PRO A 83 -18.29 0.46 9.73
CA PRO A 83 -19.01 -0.72 10.20
C PRO A 83 -19.39 -1.69 9.08
N ALA A 84 -19.79 -1.16 7.91
CA ALA A 84 -20.13 -1.96 6.74
C ALA A 84 -18.97 -2.80 6.17
N LYS A 85 -17.72 -2.47 6.53
CA LYS A 85 -16.52 -3.22 6.12
C LYS A 85 -15.94 -4.10 7.24
N LYS A 86 -16.63 -4.25 8.38
CA LYS A 86 -16.14 -4.98 9.56
C LYS A 86 -15.64 -6.38 9.21
N ASP A 87 -16.45 -7.19 8.54
CA ASP A 87 -16.09 -8.58 8.22
C ASP A 87 -14.92 -8.66 7.24
N THR A 88 -14.89 -7.74 6.26
CA THR A 88 -13.77 -7.65 5.33
C THR A 88 -12.47 -7.27 6.06
N ASN A 89 -12.53 -6.32 6.99
CA ASN A 89 -11.38 -5.88 7.76
C ASN A 89 -10.90 -6.97 8.73
N ASN A 90 -11.82 -7.69 9.37
CA ASN A 90 -11.52 -8.86 10.21
C ASN A 90 -10.84 -9.96 9.38
N GLY A 91 -11.37 -10.29 8.21
CA GLY A 91 -10.76 -11.27 7.32
C GLY A 91 -9.37 -10.85 6.81
N ARG A 92 -9.10 -9.56 6.66
CA ARG A 92 -7.75 -9.05 6.34
C ARG A 92 -6.81 -9.12 7.54
N ARG A 93 -7.33 -8.86 8.75
CA ARG A 93 -6.56 -8.98 9.99
C ARG A 93 -6.15 -10.43 10.24
N GLN A 94 -7.09 -11.37 10.17
CA GLN A 94 -6.83 -12.79 10.35
C GLN A 94 -5.75 -13.29 9.38
N ARG A 95 -5.88 -12.98 8.08
CA ARG A 95 -4.89 -13.36 7.07
C ARG A 95 -3.49 -12.82 7.35
N ARG A 96 -3.38 -11.61 7.91
CA ARG A 96 -2.08 -11.05 8.31
C ARG A 96 -1.49 -11.82 9.49
N GLU A 97 -2.29 -12.06 10.53
CA GLU A 97 -1.88 -12.84 11.70
C GLU A 97 -1.44 -14.27 11.31
N ASP A 98 -2.17 -14.93 10.40
CA ASP A 98 -1.81 -16.25 9.89
C ASP A 98 -0.50 -16.22 9.09
N ASN A 99 -0.26 -15.17 8.30
CA ASN A 99 1.00 -14.99 7.58
C ASN A 99 2.17 -14.73 8.54
N VAL A 100 1.99 -13.97 9.62
CA VAL A 100 3.05 -13.80 10.64
C VAL A 100 3.43 -15.13 11.24
N LYS A 101 2.45 -15.89 11.75
CA LYS A 101 2.69 -17.23 12.34
C LYS A 101 3.37 -18.18 11.37
N ALA A 102 2.91 -18.21 10.11
CA ALA A 102 3.54 -19.04 9.08
C ALA A 102 4.98 -18.60 8.79
N GLY A 103 5.25 -17.29 8.77
CA GLY A 103 6.59 -16.74 8.58
C GLY A 103 7.55 -17.11 9.71
N GLU A 104 7.09 -17.03 10.97
CA GLU A 104 7.88 -17.40 12.15
C GLU A 104 8.25 -18.89 12.15
N LEU A 105 7.31 -19.78 11.80
CA LEU A 105 7.58 -21.22 11.67
C LEU A 105 8.63 -21.51 10.59
N LEU A 106 8.48 -20.90 9.40
CA LEU A 106 9.44 -21.06 8.30
C LEU A 106 10.82 -20.51 8.68
N LEU A 107 10.88 -19.43 9.47
CA LEU A 107 12.14 -18.88 9.95
C LEU A 107 12.82 -19.83 10.95
N ALA A 108 12.06 -20.46 11.83
CA ALA A 108 12.57 -21.48 12.76
C ALA A 108 13.10 -22.74 12.02
N GLU A 109 12.54 -23.07 10.87
CA GLU A 109 13.03 -24.13 9.97
C GLU A 109 14.24 -23.70 9.11
N GLY A 110 14.71 -22.45 9.20
CA GLY A 110 15.80 -21.91 8.38
C GLY A 110 15.41 -21.53 6.95
N LYS A 111 14.11 -21.57 6.59
CA LYS A 111 13.57 -21.20 5.28
C LYS A 111 13.35 -19.69 5.18
N VAL A 112 14.45 -18.94 5.23
CA VAL A 112 14.44 -17.46 5.31
C VAL A 112 13.64 -16.82 4.17
N ASN A 113 13.85 -17.25 2.93
CA ASN A 113 13.17 -16.65 1.77
C ASN A 113 11.65 -16.83 1.81
N GLU A 114 11.17 -18.02 2.16
CA GLU A 114 9.73 -18.31 2.27
C GLU A 114 9.10 -17.55 3.44
N ALA A 115 9.83 -17.45 4.57
CA ALA A 115 9.42 -16.65 5.72
C ALA A 115 9.24 -15.16 5.33
N MET A 116 10.21 -14.60 4.60
CA MET A 116 10.13 -13.21 4.14
C MET A 116 8.93 -12.95 3.23
N ASP A 117 8.58 -13.89 2.37
CA ASP A 117 7.38 -13.78 1.52
C ASP A 117 6.08 -13.81 2.33
N LYS A 118 6.04 -14.52 3.46
CA LYS A 118 4.93 -14.44 4.40
C LYS A 118 4.88 -13.10 5.12
N PHE A 119 6.01 -12.60 5.62
CA PHE A 119 6.06 -11.29 6.28
C PHE A 119 5.65 -10.14 5.36
N LYS A 120 6.06 -10.16 4.08
CA LYS A 120 5.58 -9.23 3.04
C LYS A 120 4.05 -9.23 2.89
N ARG A 121 3.40 -10.38 3.04
CA ARG A 121 1.93 -10.51 2.95
C ARG A 121 1.23 -10.18 4.27
N ALA A 122 1.97 -10.10 5.37
CA ALA A 122 1.46 -9.69 6.68
C ALA A 122 1.47 -8.18 6.88
N THR A 123 2.17 -7.43 6.01
CA THR A 123 2.35 -5.99 6.11
C THR A 123 1.02 -5.23 6.20
N SER A 124 1.02 -4.16 7.01
CA SER A 124 -0.12 -3.27 7.13
C SER A 124 0.26 -1.84 7.36
N ILE A 125 -0.60 -0.94 6.91
CA ILE A 125 -0.50 0.49 7.14
C ILE A 125 -0.97 0.77 8.58
N THR A 126 -0.05 1.24 9.41
CA THR A 126 -0.33 1.69 10.79
C THR A 126 -0.58 3.20 10.81
N THR A 127 -1.13 3.70 11.90
CA THR A 127 -1.29 5.15 12.12
C THR A 127 0.04 5.89 12.04
N GLU A 128 1.09 5.34 12.67
CA GLU A 128 2.44 5.92 12.64
C GLU A 128 2.98 6.06 11.21
N VAL A 129 2.75 5.06 10.33
CA VAL A 129 3.15 5.15 8.91
C VAL A 129 2.41 6.27 8.21
N VAL A 130 1.13 6.45 8.49
CA VAL A 130 0.31 7.53 7.91
C VAL A 130 0.80 8.88 8.39
N GLU A 131 0.95 9.08 9.70
CA GLU A 131 1.43 10.32 10.32
C GLU A 131 2.82 10.69 9.78
N SER A 132 3.75 9.74 9.77
CA SER A 132 5.10 9.93 9.23
C SER A 132 5.11 10.32 7.75
N THR A 133 4.08 9.93 6.99
CA THR A 133 3.95 10.28 5.56
C THR A 133 3.33 11.67 5.36
N ILE A 134 2.52 12.14 6.31
CA ILE A 134 1.87 13.47 6.27
C ILE A 134 2.86 14.57 6.69
N GLU A 135 3.76 14.26 7.63
CA GLU A 135 4.72 15.23 8.20
C GLU A 135 5.88 15.60 7.26
N VAL A 136 6.07 14.86 6.16
CA VAL A 136 7.15 15.05 5.17
C VAL A 136 6.63 15.78 3.94
#